data_AF-A0A971RG14-F1
#
_entry.id   AF-A0A971RG14-F1
#
_cell.length_a   1.000
_cell.length_b   1.000
_cell.length_c   1.000
_cell.angle_alpha   90.00
_cell.angle_beta   90.00
_cell.angle_gamma   90.00
#
_symmetry.space_group_name_H-M   'P 1'
#
loop_
_entity.id
_entity.type
_entity.pdbx_description
1 polymer ?
#
loop_
_entity_poly.entity_id
_entity_poly.type
_entity_poly.pdbx_seq_one_letter_code
_entity_poly.pdbx_strand_id
1 'polypeptide(L)'
;AKDMFLTAAEVYTETQTALRKSTVYYPEDFYSKVQWHDGSPFSAADIVMSIILTFDRAKSGSAYYDESYVPTFESFMSTFKGLKIVSVDPLVIETYSDYYQLDAELSVDTWYPYYLQGEGAWHTLALGLFGEGDGTMAFSADKATAKGVEWIGYVTGPTVAAMAEILDMVSSTGWVPFEATLSQFMAEDEAATRYANLQSFYDKFGHLYVGTGPFYLERAYPVEKTATLQRNPYYADESTKWDRFTEAALPVVDVEGETSVTIGAEATFDVYVSFNDEPYASTDLRSVEYLLFDATGKLVEEGAAVLAEEGMYTITLPAATTAALAEGSNRMEVVVVSNLVALPTFESLEFVTTP
;
A
#
# COMPACT_ATOMS: atom_id res chain seq x y z
N ALA A 1 19.01 -20.39 19.42
CA ALA A 1 19.10 -20.38 17.95
C ALA A 1 19.38 -18.95 17.55
N LYS A 2 20.12 -18.69 16.46
CA LYS A 2 20.48 -17.31 16.10
C LYS A 2 19.18 -16.57 15.76
N ASP A 3 18.93 -15.40 16.35
CA ASP A 3 17.81 -14.51 16.01
C ASP A 3 18.05 -13.91 14.62
N MET A 4 18.08 -14.77 13.60
CA MET A 4 18.50 -14.49 12.23
C MET A 4 17.64 -15.29 11.26
N PHE A 5 17.27 -14.67 10.15
CA PHE A 5 16.63 -15.37 9.04
C PHE A 5 17.57 -16.37 8.38
N LEU A 6 17.00 -17.49 7.96
CA LEU A 6 17.68 -18.43 7.06
C LEU A 6 17.62 -17.87 5.63
N THR A 7 18.74 -17.88 4.94
CA THR A 7 18.80 -17.53 3.53
C THR A 7 18.18 -18.64 2.67
N ALA A 8 17.70 -18.29 1.48
CA ALA A 8 17.19 -19.28 0.53
C ALA A 8 18.22 -20.39 0.20
N ALA A 9 19.52 -20.06 0.19
CA ALA A 9 20.60 -21.02 -0.05
C ALA A 9 20.83 -21.99 1.13
N GLU A 10 20.46 -21.60 2.36
CA GLU A 10 20.49 -22.49 3.53
C GLU A 10 19.27 -23.41 3.58
N VAL A 11 18.13 -22.96 3.06
CA VAL A 11 16.86 -23.72 3.09
C VAL A 11 16.73 -24.65 1.88
N TYR A 12 17.09 -24.19 0.68
CA TYR A 12 16.86 -24.92 -0.56
C TYR A 12 18.18 -25.43 -1.16
N THR A 13 18.22 -26.73 -1.45
CA THR A 13 19.35 -27.39 -2.11
C THR A 13 19.25 -27.37 -3.63
N GLU A 14 18.08 -27.01 -4.16
CA GLU A 14 17.77 -26.96 -5.59
C GLU A 14 17.10 -25.63 -5.93
N THR A 15 17.21 -25.21 -7.19
CA THR A 15 16.53 -24.00 -7.68
C THR A 15 15.03 -24.10 -7.45
N GLN A 16 14.47 -23.08 -6.78
CA GLN A 16 13.04 -22.96 -6.58
C GLN A 16 12.41 -22.07 -7.64
N THR A 17 11.16 -22.36 -7.97
CA THR A 17 10.28 -21.48 -8.75
C THR A 17 9.13 -21.01 -7.88
N ALA A 18 8.55 -19.87 -8.21
CA ALA A 18 7.33 -19.36 -7.60
C ALA A 18 6.33 -19.00 -8.69
N LEU A 19 5.04 -19.29 -8.47
CA LEU A 19 3.97 -18.92 -9.41
C LEU A 19 3.67 -17.41 -9.35
N ARG A 20 3.98 -16.75 -8.24
CA ARG A 20 3.75 -15.33 -8.00
C ARG A 20 5.02 -14.65 -7.48
N LYS A 21 5.29 -13.47 -8.03
CA LYS A 21 6.14 -12.44 -7.41
C LYS A 21 5.29 -11.21 -7.11
N SER A 22 5.23 -10.80 -5.84
CA SER A 22 4.70 -9.50 -5.42
C SER A 22 5.87 -8.56 -5.18
N THR A 23 5.82 -7.35 -5.72
CA THR A 23 6.80 -6.28 -5.45
C THR A 23 6.05 -5.09 -4.91
N VAL A 24 6.29 -4.76 -3.64
CA VAL A 24 5.65 -3.63 -2.96
C VAL A 24 6.65 -2.49 -2.87
N TYR A 25 6.25 -1.34 -3.44
CA TYR A 25 6.95 -0.08 -3.33
C TYR A 25 6.22 0.77 -2.30
N TYR A 26 6.90 1.09 -1.21
CA TYR A 26 6.40 2.08 -0.27
C TYR A 26 6.68 3.50 -0.82
N PRO A 27 5.84 4.50 -0.48
CA PRO A 27 6.10 5.88 -0.87
C PRO A 27 7.52 6.33 -0.48
N GLU A 28 8.16 7.15 -1.31
CA GLU A 28 9.54 7.62 -1.05
C GLU A 28 9.66 8.41 0.26
N ASP A 29 8.59 9.10 0.65
CA ASP A 29 8.49 9.89 1.87
C ASP A 29 7.89 9.11 3.06
N PHE A 30 7.75 7.78 2.94
CA PHE A 30 7.06 6.93 3.92
C PHE A 30 7.57 7.13 5.35
N TYR A 31 8.88 7.05 5.58
CA TYR A 31 9.46 7.23 6.92
C TYR A 31 9.35 8.65 7.48
N SER A 32 9.17 9.64 6.60
CA SER A 32 8.96 11.03 7.01
C SER A 32 7.49 11.37 7.28
N LYS A 33 6.57 10.66 6.62
CA LYS A 33 5.12 10.88 6.73
C LYS A 33 4.45 10.03 7.79
N VAL A 34 4.93 8.81 8.03
CA VAL A 34 4.29 7.88 8.96
C VAL A 34 4.97 7.98 10.33
N GLN A 35 4.18 8.32 11.33
CA GLN A 35 4.59 8.31 12.73
C GLN A 35 3.57 7.56 13.58
N TRP A 36 4.08 6.96 14.64
CA TRP A 36 3.30 6.29 15.67
C TRP A 36 2.56 7.32 16.55
N HIS A 37 1.46 6.91 17.20
CA HIS A 37 0.66 7.81 18.06
C HIS A 37 1.43 8.42 19.24
N ASP A 38 2.55 7.84 19.64
CA ASP A 38 3.47 8.37 20.66
C ASP A 38 4.46 9.42 20.11
N GLY A 39 4.41 9.71 18.81
CA GLY A 39 5.32 10.62 18.11
C GLY A 39 6.63 9.98 17.64
N SER A 40 6.79 8.67 17.84
CA SER A 40 7.96 7.94 17.34
C SER A 40 7.94 7.86 15.80
N PRO A 41 9.07 8.08 15.11
CA PRO A 41 9.14 7.87 13.67
C PRO A 41 8.92 6.39 13.35
N PHE A 42 8.26 6.07 12.24
CA PHE A 42 8.22 4.70 11.71
C PHE A 42 9.60 4.30 11.17
N SER A 43 10.00 3.03 11.26
CA SER A 43 11.29 2.55 10.72
C SER A 43 11.17 1.18 10.04
N ALA A 44 12.20 0.77 9.30
CA ALA A 44 12.27 -0.56 8.70
C ALA A 44 12.20 -1.67 9.77
N ALA A 45 12.62 -1.40 11.00
CA ALA A 45 12.55 -2.35 12.11
C ALA A 45 11.10 -2.75 12.46
N ASP A 46 10.12 -1.86 12.30
CA ASP A 46 8.70 -2.18 12.52
C ASP A 46 8.21 -3.26 11.53
N ILE A 47 8.59 -3.14 10.26
CA ILE A 47 8.28 -4.12 9.20
C ILE A 47 8.99 -5.44 9.49
N VAL A 48 10.29 -5.38 9.81
CA VAL A 48 11.09 -6.58 10.08
C VAL A 48 10.60 -7.30 11.33
N MET A 49 10.15 -6.60 12.36
CA MET A 49 9.49 -7.20 13.52
C MET A 49 8.25 -8.01 13.11
N SER A 50 7.39 -7.46 12.26
CA SER A 50 6.22 -8.18 11.71
C SER A 50 6.62 -9.44 10.95
N ILE A 51 7.68 -9.36 10.14
CA ILE A 51 8.22 -10.52 9.44
C ILE A 51 8.73 -11.56 10.44
N ILE A 52 9.54 -11.18 11.43
CA ILE A 52 10.08 -12.09 12.45
C ILE A 52 8.94 -12.82 13.17
N LEU A 53 7.94 -12.09 13.67
CA LEU A 53 6.83 -12.66 14.44
C LEU A 53 5.92 -13.57 13.61
N THR A 54 5.92 -13.43 12.28
CA THR A 54 5.25 -14.37 11.37
C THR A 54 5.91 -15.76 11.41
N PHE A 55 7.23 -15.84 11.57
CA PHE A 55 7.95 -17.11 11.59
C PHE A 55 8.20 -17.67 12.98
N ASP A 56 8.62 -16.82 13.91
CA ASP A 56 9.23 -17.24 15.18
C ASP A 56 8.22 -17.86 16.14
N ARG A 57 6.98 -17.34 16.17
CA ARG A 57 5.88 -17.83 17.02
C ARG A 57 5.49 -19.29 16.73
N ALA A 58 5.82 -19.82 15.57
CA ALA A 58 5.54 -21.21 15.21
C ALA A 58 6.72 -22.17 15.48
N LYS A 59 7.86 -21.67 15.98
CA LYS A 59 9.04 -22.48 16.26
C LYS A 59 8.98 -22.97 17.71
N SER A 60 8.86 -24.27 17.93
CA SER A 60 8.77 -24.87 19.28
C SER A 60 9.95 -24.55 20.20
N GLY A 61 11.10 -24.17 19.64
CA GLY A 61 12.28 -23.71 20.38
C GLY A 61 12.33 -22.21 20.67
N SER A 62 11.35 -21.42 20.21
CA SER A 62 11.24 -19.99 20.51
C SER A 62 10.64 -19.77 21.90
N ALA A 63 11.10 -18.73 22.59
CA ALA A 63 10.46 -18.25 23.82
C ALA A 63 9.01 -17.78 23.56
N TYR A 64 8.72 -17.36 22.34
CA TYR A 64 7.45 -16.83 21.87
C TYR A 64 6.59 -17.89 21.16
N TYR A 65 6.97 -19.18 21.28
CA TYR A 65 6.21 -20.28 20.67
C TYR A 65 4.75 -20.29 21.12
N ASP A 66 3.83 -20.36 20.17
CA ASP A 66 2.39 -20.41 20.38
C ASP A 66 1.79 -21.53 19.53
N GLU A 67 1.43 -22.63 20.19
CA GLU A 67 0.87 -23.82 19.55
C GLU A 67 -0.42 -23.49 18.77
N SER A 68 -1.22 -22.53 19.26
CA SER A 68 -2.46 -22.10 18.59
C SER A 68 -2.18 -21.42 17.24
N TYR A 69 -0.98 -20.87 17.05
CA TYR A 69 -0.58 -20.19 15.81
C TYR A 69 -0.02 -21.14 14.74
N VAL A 70 0.45 -22.34 15.12
CA VAL A 70 1.10 -23.30 14.23
C VAL A 70 0.27 -23.64 12.98
N PRO A 71 -1.05 -23.92 13.07
CA PRO A 71 -1.83 -24.22 11.87
C PRO A 71 -1.89 -23.07 10.86
N THR A 72 -1.91 -21.82 11.35
CA THR A 72 -1.88 -20.62 10.50
C THR A 72 -0.53 -20.51 9.79
N PHE A 73 0.56 -20.72 10.53
CA PHE A 73 1.91 -20.69 9.98
C PHE A 73 2.14 -21.81 8.95
N GLU A 74 1.67 -23.03 9.20
CA GLU A 74 1.78 -24.15 8.26
C GLU A 74 1.02 -23.87 6.96
N SER A 75 -0.17 -23.27 7.05
CA SER A 75 -0.94 -22.84 5.89
C SER A 75 -0.15 -21.81 5.06
N PHE A 76 0.42 -20.79 5.70
CA PHE A 76 1.29 -19.80 5.05
C PHE A 76 2.51 -20.46 4.37
N MET A 77 3.24 -21.31 5.12
CA MET A 77 4.44 -21.98 4.64
C MET A 77 4.20 -22.98 3.51
N SER A 78 2.98 -23.49 3.35
CA SER A 78 2.64 -24.41 2.25
C SER A 78 2.79 -23.77 0.86
N THR A 79 2.76 -22.44 0.78
CA THR A 79 2.84 -21.69 -0.48
C THR A 79 3.99 -20.68 -0.52
N PHE A 80 4.44 -20.18 0.63
CA PHE A 80 5.56 -19.24 0.72
C PHE A 80 6.88 -19.83 0.17
N LYS A 81 7.59 -19.06 -0.66
CA LYS A 81 8.90 -19.43 -1.24
C LYS A 81 10.04 -18.55 -0.78
N GLY A 82 9.77 -17.32 -0.40
CA GLY A 82 10.82 -16.41 0.05
C GLY A 82 10.38 -14.96 0.11
N LEU A 83 11.18 -14.18 0.81
CA LEU A 83 11.06 -12.74 0.92
C LEU A 83 12.44 -12.12 0.68
N LYS A 84 12.46 -10.94 0.07
CA LYS A 84 13.65 -10.13 -0.10
C LYS A 84 13.32 -8.66 0.12
N ILE A 85 13.98 -8.04 1.10
CA ILE A 85 14.03 -6.59 1.22
C ILE A 85 15.05 -6.12 0.17
N VAL A 86 14.56 -5.50 -0.90
CA VAL A 86 15.38 -5.05 -2.04
C VAL A 86 16.08 -3.74 -1.73
N SER A 87 15.36 -2.84 -1.06
CA SER A 87 15.84 -1.54 -0.59
C SER A 87 15.15 -1.20 0.72
N VAL A 88 15.84 -0.48 1.60
CA VAL A 88 15.29 0.02 2.87
C VAL A 88 14.95 1.50 2.81
N ASP A 89 15.40 2.25 1.80
CA ASP A 89 15.06 3.67 1.60
C ASP A 89 15.24 4.08 0.12
N PRO A 90 14.15 4.23 -0.67
CA PRO A 90 12.77 3.90 -0.31
C PRO A 90 12.59 2.40 -0.05
N LEU A 91 11.63 2.02 0.80
CA LEU A 91 11.39 0.63 1.15
C LEU A 91 10.75 -0.14 -0.01
N VAL A 92 11.43 -1.19 -0.46
CA VAL A 92 10.93 -2.09 -1.51
C VAL A 92 11.09 -3.54 -1.07
N ILE A 93 10.00 -4.29 -1.11
CA ILE A 93 9.95 -5.68 -0.67
C ILE A 93 9.44 -6.56 -1.80
N GLU A 94 10.17 -7.63 -2.10
CA GLU A 94 9.74 -8.70 -2.98
C GLU A 94 9.31 -9.92 -2.15
N THR A 95 8.15 -10.48 -2.50
CA THR A 95 7.64 -11.73 -1.90
C THR A 95 7.33 -12.75 -2.99
N TYR A 96 7.79 -13.98 -2.79
CA TYR A 96 7.64 -15.09 -3.72
C TYR A 96 6.73 -16.15 -3.10
N SER A 97 5.69 -16.55 -3.82
CA SER A 97 4.70 -17.52 -3.34
C SER A 97 4.08 -18.32 -4.49
N ASP A 98 3.56 -19.49 -4.18
CA ASP A 98 2.68 -20.25 -5.08
C ASP A 98 1.20 -19.88 -4.89
N TYR A 99 0.88 -19.08 -3.87
CA TYR A 99 -0.48 -18.56 -3.65
C TYR A 99 -0.71 -17.31 -4.48
N TYR A 100 -1.79 -17.32 -5.26
CA TYR A 100 -2.28 -16.17 -6.01
C TYR A 100 -3.80 -16.26 -6.15
N GLN A 101 -4.42 -15.10 -6.33
CA GLN A 101 -5.84 -14.96 -6.66
C GLN A 101 -5.99 -14.47 -8.11
N LEU A 102 -7.22 -14.53 -8.65
CA LEU A 102 -7.50 -14.02 -10.00
C LEU A 102 -7.28 -12.50 -10.08
N ASP A 103 -7.71 -11.81 -9.03
CA ASP A 103 -7.52 -10.37 -8.89
C ASP A 103 -6.13 -10.09 -8.31
N ALA A 104 -5.36 -9.27 -9.02
CA ALA A 104 -3.95 -9.04 -8.72
C ALA A 104 -3.75 -8.30 -7.39
N GLU A 105 -4.67 -7.40 -7.04
CA GLU A 105 -4.67 -6.63 -5.80
C GLU A 105 -4.82 -7.51 -4.55
N LEU A 106 -5.44 -8.68 -4.68
CA LEU A 106 -5.58 -9.67 -3.61
C LEU A 106 -4.36 -10.59 -3.48
N SER A 107 -3.35 -10.37 -4.32
CA SER A 107 -2.10 -11.15 -4.37
C SER A 107 -0.89 -10.33 -3.90
N VAL A 108 -1.12 -9.27 -3.11
CA VAL A 108 -0.07 -8.37 -2.60
C VAL A 108 0.28 -8.71 -1.15
N ASP A 109 1.57 -8.86 -0.84
CA ASP A 109 2.05 -9.02 0.54
C ASP A 109 2.77 -7.74 0.97
N THR A 110 2.07 -6.86 1.70
CA THR A 110 2.64 -5.56 2.09
C THR A 110 3.72 -5.70 3.15
N TRP A 111 3.55 -6.62 4.11
CA TRP A 111 4.37 -6.73 5.33
C TRP A 111 4.28 -5.53 6.27
N TYR A 112 3.32 -4.62 6.05
CA TYR A 112 3.00 -3.58 7.02
C TYR A 112 2.71 -4.23 8.39
N PRO A 113 3.16 -3.66 9.53
CA PRO A 113 3.06 -4.26 10.85
C PRO A 113 1.63 -4.21 11.40
N TYR A 114 0.73 -4.90 10.72
CA TYR A 114 -0.68 -5.04 11.05
C TYR A 114 -0.95 -6.46 11.55
N TYR A 115 -1.29 -6.57 12.82
CA TYR A 115 -1.60 -7.82 13.50
C TYR A 115 -3.12 -8.00 13.61
N LEU A 116 -3.57 -9.10 14.22
CA LEU A 116 -5.01 -9.42 14.35
C LEU A 116 -5.84 -8.32 15.02
N GLN A 117 -5.23 -7.48 15.86
CA GLN A 117 -5.89 -6.45 16.67
C GLN A 117 -5.40 -5.04 16.34
N GLY A 118 -4.86 -4.85 15.13
CA GLY A 118 -4.39 -3.56 14.63
C GLY A 118 -2.88 -3.48 14.49
N GLU A 119 -2.41 -2.25 14.32
CA GLU A 119 -1.02 -1.94 14.06
C GLU A 119 -0.17 -2.15 15.33
N GLY A 120 1.09 -2.56 15.18
CA GLY A 120 1.97 -2.79 16.32
C GLY A 120 3.37 -2.27 16.07
N ALA A 121 3.76 -1.22 16.80
CA ALA A 121 5.12 -0.70 16.78
C ALA A 121 6.09 -1.68 17.46
N TRP A 122 7.32 -1.81 16.95
CA TRP A 122 8.27 -2.79 17.50
C TRP A 122 8.56 -2.52 18.98
N HIS A 123 8.63 -1.24 19.39
CA HIS A 123 8.97 -0.83 20.75
C HIS A 123 7.82 -1.07 21.73
N THR A 124 6.58 -1.00 21.28
CA THR A 124 5.41 -1.41 22.07
C THR A 124 5.36 -2.94 22.21
N LEU A 125 5.56 -3.67 21.11
CA LEU A 125 5.59 -5.13 21.10
C LEU A 125 6.73 -5.70 21.95
N ALA A 126 7.85 -4.97 22.05
CA ALA A 126 8.97 -5.34 22.91
C ALA A 126 8.52 -5.61 24.36
N LEU A 127 7.58 -4.83 24.90
CA LEU A 127 7.07 -5.01 26.27
C LEU A 127 6.32 -6.34 26.43
N GLY A 128 5.43 -6.65 25.47
CA GLY A 128 4.71 -7.91 25.45
C GLY A 128 5.61 -9.12 25.19
N LEU A 129 6.59 -8.97 24.29
CA LEU A 129 7.60 -10.00 24.03
C LEU A 129 8.45 -10.26 25.26
N PHE A 130 8.88 -9.23 25.97
CA PHE A 130 9.63 -9.40 27.22
C PHE A 130 8.84 -10.25 28.22
N GLY A 131 7.58 -9.87 28.50
CA GLY A 131 6.74 -10.60 29.44
C GLY A 131 6.34 -12.00 28.97
N GLU A 132 6.16 -12.21 27.65
CA GLU A 132 5.92 -13.54 27.11
C GLU A 132 7.15 -14.46 27.22
N GLY A 133 8.33 -13.91 26.98
CA GLY A 133 9.59 -14.63 27.12
C GLY A 133 9.92 -15.00 28.57
N ASP A 134 9.59 -14.11 29.51
CA ASP A 134 9.65 -14.35 30.96
C ASP A 134 8.51 -15.26 31.45
N GLY A 135 7.45 -15.41 30.66
CA GLY A 135 6.29 -16.23 31.01
C GLY A 135 5.42 -15.60 32.08
N THR A 136 5.42 -14.27 32.22
CA THR A 136 4.55 -13.52 33.14
C THR A 136 3.23 -13.11 32.49
N MET A 137 3.17 -13.11 31.15
CA MET A 137 1.96 -12.87 30.36
C MET A 137 2.03 -13.63 29.02
N ALA A 138 0.96 -13.65 28.25
CA ALA A 138 0.93 -14.27 26.92
C ALA A 138 0.06 -13.50 25.92
N PHE A 139 0.46 -13.49 24.65
CA PHE A 139 -0.23 -12.84 23.53
C PHE A 139 -1.53 -13.56 23.16
N SER A 140 -1.59 -14.89 23.26
CA SER A 140 -2.80 -15.66 22.95
C SER A 140 -3.57 -16.07 24.19
N ALA A 141 -4.89 -16.05 24.09
CA ALA A 141 -5.79 -16.47 25.16
C ALA A 141 -5.59 -17.95 25.54
N ASP A 142 -5.30 -18.80 24.56
CA ASP A 142 -5.03 -20.23 24.77
C ASP A 142 -3.75 -20.43 25.60
N LYS A 143 -2.66 -19.76 25.23
CA LYS A 143 -1.39 -19.84 25.97
C LYS A 143 -1.51 -19.21 27.36
N ALA A 144 -2.22 -18.09 27.50
CA ALA A 144 -2.52 -17.47 28.78
C ALA A 144 -3.27 -18.43 29.71
N THR A 145 -4.33 -19.07 29.21
CA THR A 145 -5.12 -20.07 29.95
C THR A 145 -4.28 -21.28 30.33
N ALA A 146 -3.51 -21.83 29.39
CA ALA A 146 -2.70 -23.03 29.62
C ALA A 146 -1.58 -22.80 30.65
N LYS A 147 -0.97 -21.60 30.67
CA LYS A 147 0.10 -21.25 31.61
C LYS A 147 -0.42 -20.62 32.91
N GLY A 148 -1.70 -20.26 32.98
CA GLY A 148 -2.28 -19.56 34.14
C GLY A 148 -1.70 -18.16 34.33
N VAL A 149 -1.42 -17.45 33.23
CA VAL A 149 -0.85 -16.09 33.21
C VAL A 149 -1.83 -15.12 32.57
N GLU A 150 -1.58 -13.82 32.71
CA GLU A 150 -2.46 -12.79 32.15
C GLU A 150 -2.41 -12.78 30.61
N TRP A 151 -3.57 -12.60 29.98
CA TRP A 151 -3.66 -12.35 28.54
C TRP A 151 -3.29 -10.88 28.27
N ILE A 152 -2.35 -10.65 27.37
CA ILE A 152 -1.81 -9.31 27.09
C ILE A 152 -2.90 -8.36 26.61
N GLY A 153 -2.97 -7.20 27.27
CA GLY A 153 -3.81 -6.08 26.88
C GLY A 153 -3.04 -4.77 27.06
N TYR A 154 -2.93 -3.99 25.99
CA TYR A 154 -2.18 -2.71 26.02
C TYR A 154 -3.03 -1.52 26.49
N VAL A 155 -4.32 -1.74 26.75
CA VAL A 155 -5.29 -0.67 27.00
C VAL A 155 -5.67 -0.57 28.48
N THR A 156 -5.96 -1.71 29.13
CA THR A 156 -6.39 -1.77 30.53
C THR A 156 -5.98 -3.09 31.16
N GLY A 157 -6.00 -3.14 32.49
CA GLY A 157 -5.80 -4.37 33.26
C GLY A 157 -4.39 -4.50 33.84
N PRO A 158 -4.10 -5.62 34.52
CA PRO A 158 -2.83 -5.82 35.22
C PRO A 158 -1.61 -5.83 34.29
N THR A 159 -1.79 -6.25 33.03
CA THR A 159 -0.72 -6.28 32.03
C THR A 159 -0.20 -4.90 31.67
N VAL A 160 -1.01 -3.83 31.74
CA VAL A 160 -0.54 -2.47 31.51
C VAL A 160 0.45 -2.03 32.59
N ALA A 161 0.18 -2.35 33.86
CA ALA A 161 1.09 -2.04 34.96
C ALA A 161 2.39 -2.84 34.84
N ALA A 162 2.30 -4.14 34.52
CA ALA A 162 3.48 -4.98 34.29
C ALA A 162 4.32 -4.47 33.11
N MET A 163 3.69 -4.03 32.02
CA MET A 163 4.40 -3.47 30.87
C MET A 163 5.04 -2.12 31.18
N ALA A 164 4.49 -1.31 32.08
CA ALA A 164 5.15 -0.09 32.54
C ALA A 164 6.43 -0.39 33.34
N GLU A 165 6.41 -1.40 34.20
CA GLU A 165 7.64 -1.86 34.90
C GLU A 165 8.68 -2.43 33.91
N ILE A 166 8.23 -3.16 32.89
CA ILE A 166 9.10 -3.63 31.80
C ILE A 166 9.64 -2.44 31.00
N LEU A 167 8.84 -1.40 30.75
CA LEU A 167 9.26 -0.20 30.03
C LEU A 167 10.44 0.48 30.75
N ASP A 168 10.38 0.62 32.07
CA ASP A 168 11.50 1.11 32.88
C ASP A 168 12.76 0.24 32.70
N MET A 169 12.57 -1.09 32.71
CA MET A 169 13.67 -2.04 32.55
C MET A 169 14.33 -1.96 31.18
N VAL A 170 13.55 -2.03 30.10
CA VAL A 170 14.08 -1.99 28.72
C VAL A 170 14.67 -0.62 28.40
N SER A 171 14.11 0.46 28.95
CA SER A 171 14.67 1.81 28.83
C SER A 171 16.04 1.92 29.49
N SER A 172 16.23 1.31 30.67
CA SER A 172 17.50 1.36 31.40
C SER A 172 18.58 0.45 30.80
N THR A 173 18.18 -0.68 30.21
CA THR A 173 19.09 -1.70 29.68
C THR A 173 19.38 -1.53 28.19
N GLY A 174 18.54 -0.78 27.47
CA GLY A 174 18.57 -0.71 26.02
C GLY A 174 18.15 -2.02 25.35
N TRP A 175 17.40 -2.87 26.03
CA TRP A 175 17.02 -4.18 25.50
C TRP A 175 16.18 -4.03 24.23
N VAL A 176 16.57 -4.75 23.18
CA VAL A 176 15.85 -4.82 21.90
C VAL A 176 15.52 -6.30 21.60
N PRO A 177 14.26 -6.64 21.32
CA PRO A 177 13.90 -8.00 20.90
C PRO A 177 14.58 -8.37 19.58
N PHE A 178 15.07 -9.61 19.44
CA PHE A 178 15.72 -10.08 18.21
C PHE A 178 16.86 -9.15 17.72
N GLU A 179 17.64 -8.60 18.66
CA GLU A 179 18.66 -7.56 18.42
C GLU A 179 19.59 -7.89 17.25
N ALA A 180 20.00 -9.16 17.12
CA ALA A 180 20.90 -9.60 16.06
C ALA A 180 20.38 -9.33 14.64
N THR A 181 19.05 -9.26 14.46
CA THR A 181 18.41 -8.88 13.20
C THR A 181 17.92 -7.44 13.22
N LEU A 182 17.17 -7.01 14.25
CA LEU A 182 16.54 -5.69 14.24
C LEU A 182 17.55 -4.53 14.20
N SER A 183 18.69 -4.67 14.87
CA SER A 183 19.74 -3.61 14.88
C SER A 183 20.26 -3.25 13.47
N GLN A 184 20.09 -4.14 12.48
CA GLN A 184 20.46 -3.87 11.08
C GLN A 184 19.48 -2.94 10.37
N PHE A 185 18.30 -2.69 10.96
CA PHE A 185 17.19 -1.92 10.39
C PHE A 185 16.77 -0.75 11.29
N MET A 186 17.57 -0.45 12.31
CA MET A 186 17.33 0.60 13.29
C MET A 186 18.43 1.66 13.24
N ALA A 187 18.08 2.90 13.58
CA ALA A 187 19.09 3.90 13.92
C ALA A 187 19.72 3.61 15.31
N GLU A 188 20.94 4.10 15.54
CA GLU A 188 21.72 3.81 16.76
C GLU A 188 21.00 4.22 18.07
N ASP A 189 20.29 5.34 18.06
CA ASP A 189 19.58 5.91 19.21
C ASP A 189 18.05 5.66 19.17
N GLU A 190 17.58 4.87 18.21
CA GLU A 190 16.15 4.66 17.99
C GLU A 190 15.46 4.06 19.20
N ALA A 191 16.05 3.02 19.82
CA ALA A 191 15.45 2.34 20.97
C ALA A 191 15.25 3.29 22.16
N ALA A 192 16.29 4.05 22.53
CA ALA A 192 16.23 5.00 23.62
C ALA A 192 15.17 6.10 23.37
N THR A 193 15.14 6.64 22.15
CA THR A 193 14.18 7.67 21.75
C THR A 193 12.75 7.14 21.80
N ARG A 194 12.49 5.97 21.23
CA ARG A 194 11.16 5.38 21.17
C ARG A 194 10.64 4.95 22.54
N TYR A 195 11.48 4.41 23.42
CA TYR A 195 11.05 4.10 24.78
C TYR A 195 10.74 5.37 25.59
N ALA A 196 11.50 6.45 25.42
CA ALA A 196 11.18 7.74 26.06
C ALA A 196 9.85 8.34 25.56
N ASN A 197 9.55 8.21 24.27
CA ASN A 197 8.27 8.61 23.69
C ASN A 197 7.12 7.76 24.24
N LEU A 198 7.30 6.43 24.29
CA LEU A 198 6.30 5.51 24.82
C LEU A 198 6.03 5.76 26.32
N GLN A 199 7.07 6.09 27.10
CA GLN A 199 6.91 6.50 28.49
C GLN A 199 6.07 7.77 28.60
N SER A 200 6.37 8.78 27.78
CA SER A 200 5.61 10.04 27.76
C SER A 200 4.15 9.83 27.33
N PHE A 201 3.91 8.88 26.41
CA PHE A 201 2.57 8.49 26.00
C PHE A 201 1.81 7.79 27.13
N TYR A 202 2.45 6.85 27.82
CA TYR A 202 1.90 6.18 28.99
C TYR A 202 1.58 7.15 30.12
N ASP A 203 2.49 8.07 30.46
CA ASP A 203 2.29 9.08 31.50
C ASP A 203 1.07 9.97 31.21
N LYS A 204 0.81 10.22 29.92
CA LYS A 204 -0.30 11.08 29.48
C LYS A 204 -1.64 10.35 29.40
N PHE A 205 -1.67 9.13 28.87
CA PHE A 205 -2.92 8.42 28.55
C PHE A 205 -3.20 7.19 29.43
N GLY A 206 -2.21 6.73 30.19
CA GLY A 206 -2.32 5.59 31.10
C GLY A 206 -2.39 4.23 30.41
N HIS A 207 -2.06 4.16 29.13
CA HIS A 207 -2.02 2.92 28.36
C HIS A 207 -0.89 2.92 27.34
N LEU A 208 -0.62 1.76 26.74
CA LEU A 208 0.52 1.51 25.84
C LEU A 208 0.07 1.14 24.42
N TYR A 209 -1.23 1.23 24.13
CA TYR A 209 -1.78 0.99 22.80
C TYR A 209 -1.47 2.15 21.84
N VAL A 210 -0.56 1.91 20.89
CA VAL A 210 -0.02 2.88 19.93
C VAL A 210 -0.16 2.29 18.52
N GLY A 211 -0.72 3.07 17.59
CA GLY A 211 -0.86 2.71 16.18
C GLY A 211 -0.41 3.82 15.24
N THR A 212 -0.78 3.70 13.97
CA THR A 212 -0.54 4.71 12.90
C THR A 212 -1.84 5.28 12.32
N GLY A 213 -3.00 4.77 12.75
CA GLY A 213 -4.31 5.19 12.24
C GLY A 213 -4.68 6.67 12.50
N PRO A 214 -5.81 7.14 11.91
CA PRO A 214 -6.26 8.53 11.96
C PRO A 214 -6.75 8.99 13.34
N PHE A 215 -7.02 8.05 14.23
CA PHE A 215 -7.40 8.32 15.61
C PHE A 215 -6.54 7.50 16.56
N TYR A 216 -6.19 8.09 17.70
CA TYR A 216 -5.59 7.37 18.82
C TYR A 216 -6.60 7.26 19.96
N LEU A 217 -6.42 6.24 20.81
CA LEU A 217 -7.20 6.07 22.02
C LEU A 217 -6.74 7.11 23.06
N GLU A 218 -7.64 7.98 23.52
CA GLU A 218 -7.33 8.89 24.63
C GLU A 218 -7.65 8.24 25.98
N ARG A 219 -8.77 7.50 26.04
CA ARG A 219 -9.14 6.75 27.25
C ARG A 219 -10.12 5.63 26.92
N ALA A 220 -10.01 4.51 27.64
CA ALA A 220 -11.00 3.44 27.64
C ALA A 220 -11.54 3.18 29.05
N TYR A 221 -12.83 2.88 29.14
CA TYR A 221 -13.53 2.53 30.36
C TYR A 221 -14.27 1.21 30.17
N PRO A 222 -13.62 0.06 30.47
CA PRO A 222 -14.19 -1.25 30.19
C PRO A 222 -15.48 -1.56 30.95
N VAL A 223 -15.65 -1.04 32.17
CA VAL A 223 -16.85 -1.24 33.00
C VAL A 223 -18.05 -0.53 32.37
N GLU A 224 -17.86 0.71 31.96
CA GLU A 224 -18.85 1.56 31.31
C GLU A 224 -19.03 1.21 29.82
N LYS A 225 -18.11 0.42 29.24
CA LYS A 225 -18.05 0.06 27.82
C LYS A 225 -17.99 1.27 26.90
N THR A 226 -17.17 2.25 27.27
CA THR A 226 -16.94 3.46 26.47
C THR A 226 -15.46 3.66 26.18
N ALA A 227 -15.17 4.26 25.03
CA ALA A 227 -13.83 4.70 24.65
C ALA A 227 -13.92 6.11 24.05
N THR A 228 -12.91 6.94 24.34
CA THR A 228 -12.76 8.27 23.75
C THR A 228 -11.57 8.23 22.81
N LEU A 229 -11.81 8.66 21.57
CA LEU A 229 -10.80 8.72 20.52
C LEU A 229 -10.51 10.18 20.19
N GLN A 230 -9.26 10.49 19.87
CA GLN A 230 -8.83 11.82 19.44
C GLN A 230 -8.12 11.71 18.08
N ARG A 231 -8.22 12.77 17.28
CA ARG A 231 -7.54 12.82 15.97
C ARG A 231 -6.03 12.69 16.19
N ASN A 232 -5.41 11.77 15.46
CA ASN A 232 -3.96 11.66 15.40
C ASN A 232 -3.39 12.87 14.63
N PRO A 233 -2.62 13.76 15.27
CA PRO A 233 -2.03 14.92 14.59
C PRO A 233 -0.97 14.52 13.57
N TYR A 234 -0.43 13.31 13.66
CA TYR A 234 0.62 12.77 12.79
C TYR A 234 0.09 11.92 11.64
N TYR A 235 -1.24 11.79 11.49
CA TYR A 235 -1.80 11.02 10.39
C TYR A 235 -1.48 11.69 9.05
N ALA A 236 -0.86 10.93 8.14
CA ALA A 236 -0.27 11.45 6.91
C ALA A 236 -1.30 12.02 5.92
N ASP A 237 -2.53 11.53 6.00
CA ASP A 237 -3.56 11.82 5.01
C ASP A 237 -4.58 12.84 5.54
N GLU A 238 -4.91 13.82 4.72
CA GLU A 238 -6.04 14.71 5.00
C GLU A 238 -7.36 13.93 4.93
N SER A 239 -8.38 14.41 5.65
CA SER A 239 -9.70 13.78 5.64
C SER A 239 -10.34 13.74 4.25
N THR A 240 -9.91 14.63 3.36
CA THR A 240 -10.37 14.78 1.97
C THR A 240 -9.62 13.92 0.96
N LYS A 241 -8.54 13.21 1.35
CA LYS A 241 -7.72 12.43 0.42
C LYS A 241 -8.54 11.44 -0.42
N TRP A 242 -9.57 10.86 0.18
CA TRP A 242 -10.42 9.87 -0.46
C TRP A 242 -11.65 10.47 -1.14
N ASP A 243 -11.86 11.78 -1.07
CA ASP A 243 -12.97 12.46 -1.74
C ASP A 243 -12.90 12.30 -3.26
N ARG A 244 -11.70 12.05 -3.80
CA ARG A 244 -11.49 11.68 -5.22
C ARG A 244 -12.27 10.45 -5.68
N PHE A 245 -12.80 9.63 -4.77
CA PHE A 245 -13.61 8.47 -5.08
C PHE A 245 -15.12 8.72 -4.94
N THR A 246 -15.53 9.94 -4.57
CA THR A 246 -16.95 10.30 -4.44
C THR A 246 -17.62 10.48 -5.80
N GLU A 247 -16.86 10.89 -6.80
CA GLU A 247 -17.29 11.02 -8.19
C GLU A 247 -16.31 10.26 -9.09
N ALA A 248 -16.84 9.48 -10.03
CA ALA A 248 -16.02 8.81 -11.01
C ALA A 248 -15.46 9.85 -11.99
N ALA A 249 -14.14 9.89 -12.16
CA ALA A 249 -13.45 10.77 -13.11
C ALA A 249 -13.67 10.31 -14.56
N LEU A 250 -14.93 10.32 -15.01
CA LEU A 250 -15.32 10.01 -16.39
C LEU A 250 -14.87 11.14 -17.29
N PRO A 251 -14.00 10.88 -18.29
CA PRO A 251 -13.58 11.92 -19.22
C PRO A 251 -14.77 12.46 -20.01
N VAL A 252 -14.84 13.77 -20.17
CA VAL A 252 -15.65 14.46 -21.18
C VAL A 252 -14.73 14.78 -22.36
N VAL A 253 -15.16 14.38 -23.56
CA VAL A 253 -14.37 14.52 -24.78
C VAL A 253 -15.10 15.46 -25.72
N ASP A 254 -14.37 16.41 -26.29
CA ASP A 254 -14.85 17.27 -27.38
C ASP A 254 -13.83 17.23 -28.51
N VAL A 255 -14.31 17.27 -29.75
CA VAL A 255 -13.45 17.21 -30.94
C VAL A 255 -13.77 18.42 -31.82
N GLU A 256 -12.76 19.24 -32.04
CA GLU A 256 -12.84 20.40 -32.92
C GLU A 256 -11.96 20.20 -34.15
N GLY A 257 -12.39 20.72 -35.30
CA GLY A 257 -11.59 20.67 -36.53
C GLY A 257 -12.37 21.16 -37.73
N GLU A 258 -11.73 21.13 -38.90
CA GLU A 258 -12.39 21.54 -40.14
C GLU A 258 -13.51 20.55 -40.51
N THR A 259 -14.72 21.08 -40.73
CA THR A 259 -15.87 20.28 -41.22
C THR A 259 -15.81 20.04 -42.72
N SER A 260 -14.82 20.62 -43.42
CA SER A 260 -14.55 20.44 -44.85
C SER A 260 -13.06 20.30 -45.10
N VAL A 261 -12.61 19.13 -45.49
CA VAL A 261 -11.19 18.82 -45.76
C VAL A 261 -10.96 18.74 -47.27
N THR A 262 -9.92 19.41 -47.78
CA THR A 262 -9.53 19.30 -49.19
C THR A 262 -8.81 17.97 -49.44
N ILE A 263 -9.22 17.23 -50.46
CA ILE A 263 -8.60 15.94 -50.82
C ILE A 263 -7.12 16.16 -51.16
N GLY A 264 -6.24 15.44 -50.47
CA GLY A 264 -4.80 15.56 -50.64
C GLY A 264 -4.15 16.72 -49.90
N ALA A 265 -4.89 17.43 -49.05
CA ALA A 265 -4.35 18.37 -48.08
C ALA A 265 -4.21 17.70 -46.70
N GLU A 266 -3.25 18.16 -45.91
CA GLU A 266 -3.18 17.81 -44.49
C GLU A 266 -4.36 18.43 -43.75
N ALA A 267 -4.91 17.70 -42.78
CA ALA A 267 -5.99 18.18 -41.91
C ALA A 267 -5.67 17.89 -40.44
N THR A 268 -6.02 18.82 -39.58
CA THR A 268 -5.76 18.74 -38.13
C THR A 268 -7.06 18.85 -37.36
N PHE A 269 -7.19 18.04 -36.32
CA PHE A 269 -8.30 18.03 -35.39
C PHE A 269 -7.76 18.09 -33.97
N ASP A 270 -8.36 18.94 -33.15
CA ASP A 270 -8.05 19.10 -31.75
C ASP A 270 -9.07 18.30 -30.93
N VAL A 271 -8.56 17.57 -29.94
CA VAL A 271 -9.33 16.72 -29.03
C VAL A 271 -9.12 17.24 -27.63
N TYR A 272 -10.18 17.74 -27.02
CA TYR A 272 -10.17 18.19 -25.64
C TYR A 272 -10.70 17.08 -24.73
N VAL A 273 -9.96 16.78 -23.67
CA VAL A 273 -10.32 15.79 -22.66
C VAL A 273 -10.33 16.49 -21.30
N SER A 274 -11.49 16.51 -20.66
CA SER A 274 -11.70 17.25 -19.40
C SER A 274 -12.48 16.43 -18.37
N PHE A 275 -12.42 16.85 -17.12
CA PHE A 275 -13.30 16.37 -16.05
C PHE A 275 -13.58 17.52 -15.08
N ASN A 276 -14.85 17.76 -14.76
CA ASN A 276 -15.29 18.91 -13.94
C ASN A 276 -14.75 20.26 -14.46
N ASP A 277 -14.83 20.47 -15.78
CA ASP A 277 -14.38 21.67 -16.50
C ASP A 277 -12.87 21.96 -16.38
N GLU A 278 -12.08 21.03 -15.87
CA GLU A 278 -10.61 21.12 -15.78
C GLU A 278 -9.94 20.12 -16.75
N PRO A 279 -8.73 20.42 -17.25
CA PRO A 279 -7.97 19.49 -18.09
C PRO A 279 -7.79 18.11 -17.44
N TYR A 280 -8.09 17.06 -18.20
CA TYR A 280 -7.88 15.70 -17.71
C TYR A 280 -6.39 15.37 -17.69
N ALA A 281 -5.90 14.84 -16.56
CA ALA A 281 -4.50 14.58 -16.39
C ALA A 281 -4.00 13.48 -17.36
N SER A 282 -2.98 13.78 -18.16
CA SER A 282 -2.45 12.87 -19.17
C SER A 282 -1.82 11.62 -18.55
N THR A 283 -1.30 11.72 -17.32
CA THR A 283 -0.80 10.58 -16.54
C THR A 283 -1.90 9.62 -16.08
N ASP A 284 -3.13 10.11 -16.00
CA ASP A 284 -4.30 9.32 -15.61
C ASP A 284 -5.01 8.70 -16.82
N LEU A 285 -4.55 9.01 -18.04
CA LEU A 285 -5.05 8.41 -19.27
C LEU A 285 -4.17 7.24 -19.70
N ARG A 286 -4.83 6.16 -20.13
CA ARG A 286 -4.19 5.00 -20.75
C ARG A 286 -3.94 5.25 -22.22
N SER A 287 -4.93 5.80 -22.93
CA SER A 287 -4.83 6.13 -24.34
C SER A 287 -5.88 7.15 -24.79
N VAL A 288 -5.53 7.89 -25.84
CA VAL A 288 -6.42 8.73 -26.66
C VAL A 288 -6.20 8.31 -28.10
N GLU A 289 -7.14 7.56 -28.66
CA GLU A 289 -7.04 6.93 -29.98
C GLU A 289 -8.13 7.49 -30.91
N TYR A 290 -7.91 7.38 -32.22
CA TYR A 290 -8.90 7.73 -33.22
C TYR A 290 -9.08 6.63 -34.25
N LEU A 291 -10.29 6.56 -34.78
CA LEU A 291 -10.72 5.71 -35.89
C LEU A 291 -11.31 6.59 -36.98
N LEU A 292 -10.77 6.51 -38.19
CA LEU A 292 -11.26 7.25 -39.35
C LEU A 292 -12.07 6.33 -40.27
N PHE A 293 -13.33 6.68 -40.47
CA PHE A 293 -14.25 5.99 -41.38
C PHE A 293 -14.52 6.83 -42.62
N ASP A 294 -14.44 6.21 -43.80
CA ASP A 294 -14.79 6.87 -45.06
C ASP A 294 -16.31 7.01 -45.26
N ALA A 295 -16.71 7.66 -46.36
CA ALA A 295 -18.12 7.86 -46.74
C ALA A 295 -18.94 6.58 -46.99
N THR A 296 -18.30 5.40 -47.02
CA THR A 296 -18.99 4.10 -47.09
C THR A 296 -19.14 3.44 -45.72
N GLY A 297 -18.61 4.07 -44.66
CA GLY A 297 -18.55 3.54 -43.31
C GLY A 297 -17.42 2.52 -43.12
N LYS A 298 -16.44 2.46 -44.03
CA LYS A 298 -15.29 1.57 -43.90
C LYS A 298 -14.20 2.25 -43.09
N LEU A 299 -13.63 1.54 -42.11
CA LEU A 299 -12.43 1.98 -41.40
C LEU A 299 -11.25 2.05 -42.37
N VAL A 300 -10.67 3.24 -42.52
CA VAL A 300 -9.56 3.51 -43.45
C VAL A 300 -8.27 3.85 -42.74
N GLU A 301 -8.33 4.35 -41.51
CA GLU A 301 -7.15 4.62 -40.66
C GLU A 301 -7.52 4.51 -39.18
N GLU A 302 -6.54 4.13 -38.35
CA GLU A 302 -6.60 4.23 -36.89
C GLU A 302 -5.24 4.74 -36.38
N GLY A 303 -5.24 5.45 -35.26
CA GLY A 303 -4.02 6.01 -34.69
C GLY A 303 -4.20 6.58 -33.29
N ALA A 304 -3.11 7.10 -32.72
CA ALA A 304 -3.13 7.79 -31.43
C ALA A 304 -3.09 9.31 -31.65
N ALA A 305 -3.87 10.05 -30.87
CA ALA A 305 -3.76 11.50 -30.81
C ALA A 305 -2.49 11.88 -30.02
N VAL A 306 -1.84 12.97 -30.41
CA VAL A 306 -0.59 13.42 -29.79
C VAL A 306 -0.89 14.47 -28.75
N LEU A 307 -0.40 14.30 -27.51
CA LEU A 307 -0.56 15.30 -26.45
C LEU A 307 0.09 16.63 -26.88
N ALA A 308 -0.70 17.68 -26.95
CA ALA A 308 -0.23 19.04 -27.24
C ALA A 308 0.00 19.83 -25.95
N GLU A 309 -1.02 19.86 -25.08
CA GLU A 309 -0.99 20.40 -23.73
C GLU A 309 -1.90 19.56 -22.82
N GLU A 310 -1.88 19.77 -21.51
CA GLU A 310 -2.68 18.95 -20.61
C GLU A 310 -4.18 19.08 -20.96
N GLY A 311 -4.86 17.93 -21.10
CA GLY A 311 -6.24 17.88 -21.56
C GLY A 311 -6.46 18.23 -23.04
N MET A 312 -5.42 18.47 -23.85
CA MET A 312 -5.54 18.74 -25.28
C MET A 312 -4.62 17.84 -26.11
N TYR A 313 -5.20 17.17 -27.10
CA TYR A 313 -4.52 16.27 -28.01
C TYR A 313 -4.79 16.69 -29.45
N THR A 314 -3.87 16.38 -30.35
CA THR A 314 -4.00 16.70 -31.76
C THR A 314 -3.95 15.44 -32.60
N ILE A 315 -4.90 15.31 -33.52
CA ILE A 315 -4.91 14.31 -34.58
C ILE A 315 -4.53 15.02 -35.88
N THR A 316 -3.52 14.51 -36.58
CA THR A 316 -3.11 15.03 -37.89
C THR A 316 -3.31 13.96 -38.93
N LEU A 317 -4.20 14.20 -39.89
CA LEU A 317 -4.37 13.37 -41.07
C LEU A 317 -3.42 13.85 -42.16
N PRO A 318 -2.41 13.04 -42.54
CA PRO A 318 -1.50 13.41 -43.60
C PRO A 318 -2.24 13.57 -44.94
N ALA A 319 -1.69 14.39 -45.83
CA ALA A 319 -2.18 14.53 -47.21
C ALA A 319 -2.37 13.19 -47.95
N ALA A 320 -1.54 12.18 -47.65
CA ALA A 320 -1.69 10.85 -48.25
C ALA A 320 -2.98 10.13 -47.81
N THR A 321 -3.38 10.30 -46.56
CA THR A 321 -4.62 9.74 -46.00
C THR A 321 -5.83 10.43 -46.62
N THR A 322 -5.85 11.76 -46.63
CA THR A 322 -6.98 12.52 -47.20
C THR A 322 -7.08 12.34 -48.72
N ALA A 323 -5.97 12.13 -49.43
CA ALA A 323 -5.95 11.78 -50.86
C ALA A 323 -6.59 10.42 -51.17
N ALA A 324 -6.61 9.50 -50.20
CA ALA A 324 -7.22 8.18 -50.34
C ALA A 324 -8.74 8.20 -50.09
N LEU A 325 -9.27 9.28 -49.51
CA LEU A 325 -10.70 9.47 -49.30
C LEU A 325 -11.38 9.90 -50.60
N ALA A 326 -12.54 9.31 -50.88
CA ALA A 326 -13.42 9.82 -51.93
C ALA A 326 -14.13 11.10 -51.46
N GLU A 327 -14.69 11.88 -52.39
CA GLU A 327 -15.59 12.98 -52.05
C GLU A 327 -16.81 12.42 -51.27
N GLY A 328 -17.09 12.98 -50.09
CA GLY A 328 -18.20 12.53 -49.26
C GLY A 328 -18.03 12.83 -47.77
N SER A 329 -19.01 12.40 -46.97
CA SER A 329 -19.02 12.58 -45.51
C SER A 329 -18.19 11.49 -44.85
N ASN A 330 -17.13 11.85 -44.15
CA ASN A 330 -16.28 10.94 -43.37
C ASN A 330 -16.55 11.16 -41.88
N ARG A 331 -16.18 10.18 -41.05
CA ARG A 331 -16.36 10.25 -39.61
C ARG A 331 -15.06 9.94 -38.89
N MET A 332 -14.65 10.86 -38.02
CA MET A 332 -13.62 10.65 -37.02
C MET A 332 -14.30 10.20 -35.72
N GLU A 333 -13.89 9.08 -35.16
CA GLU A 333 -14.35 8.60 -33.85
C GLU A 333 -13.15 8.55 -32.91
N VAL A 334 -13.22 9.30 -31.81
CA VAL A 334 -12.18 9.39 -30.79
C VAL A 334 -12.56 8.51 -29.61
N VAL A 335 -11.60 7.72 -29.14
CA VAL A 335 -11.75 6.80 -28.01
C VAL A 335 -10.76 7.18 -26.92
N VAL A 336 -11.28 7.51 -25.75
CA VAL A 336 -10.47 7.88 -24.58
C VAL A 336 -10.61 6.81 -23.50
N VAL A 337 -9.49 6.26 -23.06
CA VAL A 337 -9.42 5.24 -22.01
C VAL A 337 -8.65 5.79 -20.81
N SER A 338 -9.31 5.86 -19.66
CA SER A 338 -8.71 6.30 -18.39
C SER A 338 -8.16 5.12 -17.58
N ASN A 339 -7.13 5.38 -16.77
CA ASN A 339 -6.63 4.46 -15.74
C ASN A 339 -7.48 4.52 -14.46
N LEU A 340 -8.30 5.57 -14.29
CA LEU A 340 -9.09 5.80 -13.08
C LEU A 340 -10.50 5.18 -13.15
N VAL A 341 -11.01 4.95 -14.35
CA VAL A 341 -12.37 4.41 -14.59
C VAL A 341 -12.34 3.31 -15.65
N ALA A 342 -13.15 2.27 -15.47
CA ALA A 342 -13.16 1.10 -16.35
C ALA A 342 -14.02 1.27 -17.63
N LEU A 343 -14.51 2.48 -17.92
CA LEU A 343 -15.37 2.78 -19.06
C LEU A 343 -14.64 3.71 -20.03
N PRO A 344 -14.44 3.30 -21.30
CA PRO A 344 -14.00 4.21 -22.34
C PRO A 344 -15.06 5.28 -22.65
N THR A 345 -14.61 6.49 -22.94
CA THR A 345 -15.45 7.57 -23.49
C THR A 345 -15.24 7.65 -25.01
N PHE A 346 -16.31 7.92 -25.75
CA PHE A 346 -16.30 8.06 -27.20
C PHE A 346 -16.85 9.43 -27.58
N GLU A 347 -16.26 10.07 -28.57
CA GLU A 347 -16.82 11.27 -29.21
C GLU A 347 -16.59 11.20 -30.73
N SER A 348 -17.45 11.82 -31.53
CA SER A 348 -17.35 11.73 -32.98
C SER A 348 -17.52 13.06 -33.67
N LEU A 349 -16.68 13.30 -34.68
CA LEU A 349 -16.79 14.46 -35.57
C LEU A 349 -16.96 13.99 -37.02
N GLU A 350 -17.96 14.55 -37.70
CA GLU A 350 -18.14 14.35 -39.14
C GLU A 350 -17.53 15.51 -39.93
N PHE A 351 -16.86 15.19 -41.02
CA PHE A 351 -16.31 16.19 -41.95
C PHE A 351 -16.47 15.71 -43.40
N VAL A 352 -16.62 16.66 -44.32
CA VAL A 352 -16.79 16.36 -45.75
C VAL A 352 -15.45 16.51 -46.46
N THR A 353 -15.04 15.52 -47.24
CA THR A 353 -13.92 15.67 -48.17
C THR A 353 -14.40 16.25 -49.49
N THR A 354 -13.72 17.30 -49.96
CA THR A 354 -14.02 18.00 -51.22
C THR A 354 -12.77 18.15 -52.09
N PRO A 355 -12.92 18.22 -53.44
CA PRO A 355 -11.79 18.30 -54.37
C PRO A 355 -10.87 19.52 -54.22
#